data_AF-A0A174DU18-F1
#
_entry.id   AF-A0A174DU18-F1
#
_cell.length_a   1.000
_cell.length_b   1.000
_cell.length_c   1.000
_cell.angle_alpha   90.00
_cell.angle_beta   90.00
_cell.angle_gamma   90.00
#
_symmetry.space_group_name_H-M   'P 1'
#
loop_
_entity.id
_entity.type
_entity.pdbx_description
1 polymer ?
#
loop_
_entity_poly.entity_id
_entity_poly.type
_entity_poly.pdbx_seq_one_letter_code
_entity_poly.pdbx_strand_id
1 'polypeptide(L)' 'MEEFNLLEKFECHKKKIIENIDAAKDMELNKITAILVIDDDSEEVQRKLINWLIIEGYKVSLRREEYNILSIEW' A
#
# COMPACT_ATOMS: atom_id res chain seq x y z
N MET A 1 -21.50 7.52 6.54
CA MET A 1 -20.77 7.00 7.72
C MET A 1 -19.71 5.98 7.29
N GLU A 2 -20.04 5.09 6.35
CA GLU A 2 -19.12 4.11 5.74
C GLU A 2 -17.99 4.72 4.89
N GLU A 3 -18.28 5.75 4.06
CA GLU A 3 -17.26 6.45 3.26
C GLU A 3 -16.17 7.13 4.10
N PHE A 4 -16.53 7.66 5.28
CA PHE A 4 -15.57 8.27 6.21
C PHE A 4 -14.59 7.23 6.76
N ASN A 5 -15.05 6.01 7.01
CA ASN A 5 -14.22 4.90 7.51
C ASN A 5 -13.23 4.43 6.43
N LEU A 6 -13.68 4.33 5.17
CA LEU A 6 -12.82 3.97 4.04
C LEU A 6 -11.69 4.98 3.81
N LEU A 7 -11.99 6.28 3.93
CA LEU A 7 -10.99 7.33 3.77
C LEU A 7 -9.96 7.28 4.91
N GLU A 8 -10.40 7.12 6.15
CA GLU A 8 -9.50 7.04 7.31
C GLU A 8 -8.56 5.82 7.21
N LYS A 9 -9.10 4.66 6.84
CA LYS A 9 -8.30 3.44 6.57
C LYS A 9 -7.28 3.69 5.46
N PHE A 10 -7.70 4.28 4.35
CA PHE A 10 -6.81 4.61 3.24
C PHE A 10 -5.66 5.51 3.68
N GLU A 11 -5.93 6.63 4.35
CA GLU A 11 -4.90 7.56 4.80
C GLU A 11 -3.94 6.92 5.82
N CYS A 12 -4.46 6.08 6.73
CA CYS A 12 -3.64 5.34 7.68
C CYS A 12 -2.65 4.39 6.99
N HIS A 13 -3.12 3.59 6.02
CA HIS A 13 -2.25 2.69 5.27
C HIS A 13 -1.28 3.44 4.36
N LYS A 14 -1.74 4.50 3.70
CA LYS A 14 -0.91 5.37 2.85
C LYS A 14 0.26 5.95 3.64
N LYS A 15 0.00 6.49 4.84
CA LYS A 15 1.05 7.01 5.72
C LYS A 15 2.12 5.97 6.03
N LYS A 16 1.72 4.76 6.42
CA LYS A 16 2.65 3.66 6.70
C LYS A 16 3.47 3.26 5.48
N ILE A 17 2.88 3.26 4.29
CA ILE A 17 3.61 2.96 3.05
C ILE A 17 4.67 4.01 2.80
N ILE A 18 4.35 5.30 2.94
CA ILE A 18 5.31 6.41 2.78
C ILE A 18 6.46 6.27 3.79
N GLU A 19 6.16 6.04 5.07
CA GLU A 19 7.18 5.84 6.10
C GLU A 19 8.16 4.69 5.77
N ASN A 20 7.67 3.59 5.20
CA ASN A 20 8.51 2.47 4.79
C ASN A 20 9.34 2.77 3.52
N ILE A 21 8.78 3.53 2.57
CA ILE A 21 9.51 3.95 1.37
C ILE A 21 10.65 4.89 1.78
N ASP A 22 10.39 5.86 2.65
CA ASP A 22 11.39 6.82 3.11
C ASP A 22 12.51 6.11 3.88
N ALA A 23 12.15 5.21 4.81
CA ALA A 23 13.14 4.40 5.52
C ALA A 23 13.99 3.53 4.57
N ALA A 24 13.38 2.95 3.53
CA ALA A 24 14.10 2.15 2.55
C ALA A 24 15.04 3.01 1.68
N LYS A 25 14.63 4.23 1.31
CA LYS A 25 15.49 5.18 0.59
C LYS A 25 16.68 5.63 1.44
N ASP A 26 16.47 5.88 2.74
CA ASP A 26 17.54 6.20 3.68
C ASP A 26 18.54 5.05 3.82
N MET A 27 18.11 3.81 3.57
CA MET A 27 18.94 2.61 3.52
C MET A 27 19.51 2.29 2.13
N GLU A 28 19.37 3.20 1.15
CA GLU A 28 19.80 3.02 -0.25
C GLU A 28 19.16 1.82 -0.96
N LEU A 29 17.98 1.39 -0.51
CA LEU A 29 17.17 0.36 -1.16
C LEU A 29 16.28 1.00 -2.24
N ASN A 30 15.88 0.22 -3.24
CA ASN A 30 15.00 0.64 -4.34
C ASN A 30 13.65 -0.10 -4.36
N LYS A 31 13.39 -0.92 -3.33
CA LYS A 31 12.24 -1.81 -3.27
C LYS A 31 11.82 -2.07 -1.84
N ILE A 32 10.51 -2.06 -1.61
CA ILE A 32 9.90 -2.65 -0.40
C ILE A 32 8.89 -3.74 -0.77
N THR A 33 8.74 -4.71 0.12
CA THR A 33 7.70 -5.74 0.05
C THR A 33 6.98 -5.76 1.39
N ALA A 34 5.65 -5.67 1.38
CA ALA A 34 4.82 -5.65 2.58
C ALA A 34 3.64 -6.62 2.47
N ILE A 35 3.24 -7.19 3.60
CA ILE A 35 2.00 -7.95 3.71
C ILE A 35 0.88 -6.96 3.99
N LEU A 36 -0.10 -6.89 3.08
CA LEU A 36 -1.31 -6.11 3.27
C LEU A 36 -2.30 -6.95 4.08
N VAL A 37 -2.29 -6.74 5.40
CA VAL A 37 -3.38 -7.20 6.27
C VAL A 37 -4.47 -6.14 6.21
N ILE A 38 -5.43 -6.37 5.32
CA ILE A 38 -6.62 -5.54 5.13
C ILE A 38 -7.80 -6.46 5.39
N ASP A 39 -8.74 -6.06 6.25
CA ASP A 39 -9.98 -6.81 6.50
C ASP A 39 -10.71 -7.08 5.16
N ASP A 40 -11.40 -8.21 5.03
CA ASP A 40 -12.11 -8.60 3.80
C ASP A 40 -13.08 -7.49 3.29
N ASP A 41 -13.63 -6.68 4.20
CA ASP A 41 -14.49 -5.53 3.90
C ASP A 41 -13.74 -4.28 3.36
N SER A 42 -12.47 -4.39 2.98
CA SER A 42 -11.64 -3.23 2.59
C SER A 42 -10.87 -3.42 1.28
N GLU A 43 -11.38 -4.27 0.37
CA GLU A 43 -10.88 -4.40 -1.01
C GLU A 43 -10.84 -3.04 -1.75
N GLU A 44 -11.80 -2.15 -1.46
CA GLU A 44 -11.80 -0.79 -2.03
C GLU A 44 -10.59 0.03 -1.57
N VAL A 45 -10.20 -0.07 -0.30
CA VAL A 45 -9.01 0.59 0.24
C VAL A 45 -7.76 0.06 -0.45
N GLN A 46 -7.65 -1.26 -0.61
CA GLN A 46 -6.53 -1.88 -1.33
C GLN A 46 -6.44 -1.36 -2.77
N ARG A 47 -7.56 -1.33 -3.50
CA ARG A 47 -7.61 -0.83 -4.88
C ARG A 47 -7.18 0.64 -4.95
N LYS A 48 -7.68 1.47 -4.03
CA LYS A 48 -7.30 2.90 -3.94
C LYS A 48 -5.81 3.08 -3.69
N LEU A 49 -5.21 2.29 -2.78
CA LEU A 49 -3.77 2.34 -2.49
C LEU A 49 -2.92 1.96 -3.70
N ILE A 50 -3.28 0.88 -4.41
CA ILE A 50 -2.55 0.44 -5.60
C ILE A 50 -2.65 1.47 -6.71
N ASN A 51 -3.84 2.01 -6.97
CA ASN A 51 -4.02 3.05 -7.98
C ASN A 51 -3.23 4.30 -7.64
N TRP A 52 -3.23 4.73 -6.37
CA TRP A 52 -2.42 5.85 -5.91
C TRP A 52 -0.93 5.61 -6.19
N LEU A 53 -0.39 4.45 -5.81
CA LEU A 53 1.02 4.13 -6.06
C LEU A 53 1.39 4.15 -7.56
N ILE A 54 0.51 3.64 -8.43
CA ILE A 54 0.74 3.67 -9.88
C ILE A 54 0.74 5.12 -10.40
N ILE A 55 -0.17 5.97 -9.92
CA ILE A 55 -0.25 7.38 -10.31
C ILE A 55 1.01 8.15 -9.90
N GLU A 56 1.58 7.84 -8.73
CA GLU A 56 2.84 8.42 -8.26
C GLU A 56 4.08 7.90 -9.02
N GLY A 57 3.89 6.95 -9.95
CA GLY A 57 4.95 6.42 -10.81
C GLY A 57 5.68 5.19 -10.25
N TYR A 58 5.20 4.60 -9.14
CA TYR A 58 5.79 3.38 -8.60
C TYR A 58 5.45 2.18 -9.48
N LYS A 59 6.41 1.25 -9.58
CA LYS A 59 6.17 -0.08 -10.15
C LYS A 59 5.64 -0.99 -9.04
N VAL A 60 4.40 -1.44 -9.19
CA VAL A 60 3.66 -2.18 -8.17
C VAL A 60 3.40 -3.61 -8.61
N SER A 61 3.54 -4.57 -7.69
CA SER A 61 3.10 -5.95 -7.88
C SER A 61 2.30 -6.41 -6.66
N LEU A 62 1.09 -6.93 -6.89
CA LEU A 62 0.28 -7.56 -5.86
C LEU A 62 0.21 -9.08 -6.15
N ARG A 63 0.64 -9.90 -5.19
CA ARG A 63 0.44 -11.35 -5.21
C ARG A 63 -0.65 -11.72 -4.20
N ARG A 64 -1.66 -12.46 -4.67
CA ARG A 64 -2.76 -12.97 -3.85
C ARG A 64 -2.52 -14.47 -3.63
N GLU A 65 -1.94 -14.83 -2.48
CA GLU A 65 -1.75 -16.23 -2.06
C GLU A 65 -2.54 -16.47 -0.76
N GLU A 66 -1.93 -17.03 0.29
CA GLU A 66 -2.52 -17.07 1.64
C GLU A 66 -2.66 -15.66 2.23
N TYR A 67 -1.82 -14.73 1.78
CA TYR A 67 -1.87 -13.31 2.11
C TYR A 67 -1.69 -12.45 0.86
N ASN A 68 -2.14 -11.20 0.94
CA ASN A 68 -1.91 -10.20 -0.09
C ASN A 68 -0.52 -9.56 0.09
N ILE A 69 0.41 -9.86 -0.80
CA ILE A 69 1.79 -9.32 -0.75
C ILE A 69 1.93 -8.20 -1.78
N LEU A 70 2.23 -7.00 -1.31
CA LEU A 70 2.48 -5.81 -2.12
C LEU A 70 3.98 -5.54 -2.24
N SER A 71 4.50 -5.55 -3.46
CA SER A 71 5.84 -5.06 -3.79
C SER A 71 5.75 -3.68 -4.44
N ILE A 72 6.62 -2.77 -4.01
CA ILE A 72 6.71 -1.38 -4.51
C ILE A 72 8.18 -1.10 -4.86
N GLU A 73 8.44 -0.70 -6.10
CA GLU A 73 9.75 -0.34 -6.64
C GLU A 73 9.70 1.09 -7.22
N TRP A 74 10.81 1.85 -7.11
CA TRP A 74 10.96 3.21 -7.65
C TRP A 74 12.24 3.37 -8.46
#